data_AF-A0A9C8ZNG1-F1
#
_entry.id   AF-A0A9C8ZNG1-F1
#
_cell.length_a   1.000
_cell.length_b   1.000
_cell.length_c   1.000
_cell.angle_alpha   90.00
_cell.angle_beta   90.00
_cell.angle_gamma   90.00
#
_symmetry.space_group_name_H-M   'P 1'
#
loop_
_entity.id
_entity.type
_entity.pdbx_description
1 polymer ?
#
loop_
_entity_poly.entity_id
_entity_poly.type
_entity_poly.pdbx_seq_one_letter_code
_entity_poly.pdbx_strand_id
1 'polypeptide(L)'
;AESAGIFLIDDETGELILHAGQNLSRNLLDRMGQPVEDTLATMVMNSQETYLASGEGLNRFPPAQEGATAVIYAPLAIHGQAIGLLWVANTRLPFEPHMKDLMTTLADYAAIAVANARLFATMQQRSQQLEMINRQLQEEGRGAAPPTGEEGGGDQYRELVEQLRPPLTELLGNMNLFRTGEMGPLPPSHQAAVDVMHRQLESLISLIDSLVPPDTGGL
;
A
#
# COMPACT_ATOMS: atom_id res chain seq x y z
N ALA A 1 21.03 -17.07 10.22
CA ALA A 1 20.08 -17.62 9.24
C ALA A 1 20.87 -17.98 8.00
N GLU A 2 20.70 -19.18 7.48
CA GLU A 2 21.32 -19.61 6.21
C GLU A 2 20.39 -19.32 5.04
N SER A 3 19.07 -19.35 5.27
CA SER A 3 18.04 -18.96 4.31
C SER A 3 17.02 -18.04 4.98
N ALA A 4 16.46 -17.11 4.21
CA ALA A 4 15.43 -16.19 4.69
C ALA A 4 14.43 -15.89 3.57
N GLY A 5 13.19 -15.58 3.93
CA GLY A 5 12.12 -15.29 2.97
C GLY A 5 11.01 -14.45 3.58
N ILE A 6 10.32 -13.71 2.71
CA ILE A 6 9.10 -12.97 3.03
C ILE A 6 7.99 -13.56 2.18
N PHE A 7 6.95 -14.02 2.88
CA PHE A 7 5.72 -14.48 2.29
C PHE A 7 4.64 -13.43 2.55
N LEU A 8 3.84 -13.10 1.56
CA LEU A 8 2.70 -12.18 1.73
C LEU A 8 1.43 -12.88 1.28
N ILE A 9 0.32 -12.50 1.90
CA ILE A 9 -1.00 -12.94 1.46
C ILE A 9 -1.39 -12.11 0.25
N ASP A 10 -1.78 -12.77 -0.84
CA ASP A 10 -2.37 -12.12 -1.99
C ASP A 10 -3.78 -11.59 -1.64
N ASP A 11 -4.03 -10.32 -1.95
CA ASP A 11 -5.29 -9.66 -1.56
C ASP A 11 -6.49 -10.14 -2.41
N GLU A 12 -6.25 -10.76 -3.58
CA GLU A 12 -7.30 -11.28 -4.47
C GLU A 12 -7.62 -12.74 -4.18
N THR A 13 -6.61 -13.59 -4.02
CA THR A 13 -6.80 -15.05 -3.83
C THR A 13 -6.79 -15.47 -2.36
N GLY A 14 -6.22 -14.66 -1.46
CA GLY A 14 -6.00 -15.02 -0.06
C GLY A 14 -4.90 -16.07 0.13
N GLU A 15 -4.15 -16.40 -0.92
CA GLU A 15 -3.09 -17.40 -0.87
C GLU A 15 -1.77 -16.81 -0.37
N LEU A 16 -0.97 -17.63 0.31
CA LEU A 16 0.35 -17.23 0.78
C LEU A 16 1.39 -17.39 -0.33
N ILE A 17 1.99 -16.29 -0.76
CA ILE A 17 2.95 -16.27 -1.88
C ILE A 17 4.34 -15.90 -1.37
N LEU A 18 5.36 -16.62 -1.83
CA LEU A 18 6.76 -16.25 -1.61
C LEU A 18 7.16 -15.08 -2.52
N HIS A 19 7.32 -13.89 -1.94
CA HIS A 19 7.63 -12.66 -2.69
C HIS A 19 9.12 -12.36 -2.78
N ALA A 20 9.89 -12.69 -1.75
CA ALA A 20 11.32 -12.40 -1.70
C ALA A 20 12.03 -13.41 -0.81
N GLY A 21 13.31 -13.65 -1.08
CA GLY A 21 14.16 -14.42 -0.18
C GLY A 21 15.63 -14.35 -0.53
N GLN A 22 16.44 -14.78 0.42
CA GLN A 22 17.88 -14.93 0.28
C GLN A 22 18.28 -16.37 0.58
N ASN A 23 19.23 -16.87 -0.21
CA ASN A 23 19.79 -18.22 -0.08
C ASN A 23 18.70 -19.32 -0.02
N LEU A 24 17.66 -19.15 -0.83
CA LEU A 24 16.54 -20.09 -0.91
C LEU A 24 16.99 -21.43 -1.50
N SER A 25 16.34 -22.52 -1.07
CA SER A 25 16.46 -23.82 -1.72
C SER A 25 15.96 -23.74 -3.17
N ARG A 26 16.40 -24.65 -4.06
CA ARG A 26 15.89 -24.67 -5.45
C ARG A 26 14.37 -24.81 -5.49
N ASN A 27 13.79 -25.62 -4.62
CA ASN A 27 12.34 -25.81 -4.53
C ASN A 27 11.63 -24.49 -4.21
N LEU A 28 12.12 -23.72 -3.24
CA LEU A 28 11.54 -22.42 -2.92
C LEU A 28 11.77 -21.38 -4.02
N LEU A 29 12.92 -21.41 -4.71
CA LEU A 29 13.15 -20.54 -5.87
C LEU A 29 12.14 -20.81 -6.99
N ASP A 30 11.86 -22.08 -7.28
CA ASP A 30 10.88 -22.49 -8.30
C ASP A 30 9.45 -22.09 -7.92
N ARG A 31 9.18 -21.86 -6.62
CA ARG A 31 7.90 -21.39 -6.07
C ARG A 31 7.80 -19.87 -5.90
N MET A 32 8.81 -19.09 -6.27
CA MET A 32 8.71 -17.62 -6.19
C MET A 32 7.53 -17.11 -7.02
N GLY A 33 6.68 -16.29 -6.42
CA GLY A 33 5.45 -15.79 -7.05
C GLY A 33 4.34 -16.84 -7.21
N GLN A 34 4.50 -18.04 -6.63
CA GLN A 34 3.48 -19.08 -6.61
C GLN A 34 2.91 -19.28 -5.19
N PRO A 35 1.67 -19.78 -5.07
CA PRO A 35 1.09 -20.17 -3.79
C PRO A 35 1.91 -21.26 -3.08
N VAL A 36 2.07 -21.13 -1.78
CA VAL A 36 2.79 -22.08 -0.93
C VAL A 36 1.87 -22.61 0.16
N GLU A 37 1.79 -23.94 0.24
CA GLU A 37 1.12 -24.64 1.33
C GLU A 37 2.13 -24.96 2.44
N ASP A 38 1.99 -24.30 3.59
CA ASP A 38 2.82 -24.55 4.76
C ASP A 38 1.96 -24.50 6.02
N THR A 39 1.76 -25.67 6.64
CA THR A 39 0.95 -25.82 7.85
C THR A 39 1.51 -25.07 9.05
N LEU A 40 2.84 -24.89 9.12
CA LEU A 40 3.48 -24.11 10.17
C LEU A 40 3.25 -22.61 9.94
N ALA A 41 3.34 -22.16 8.69
CA ALA A 41 3.00 -20.79 8.32
C ALA A 41 1.54 -20.48 8.69
N THR A 42 0.60 -21.36 8.33
CA THR A 42 -0.83 -21.20 8.68
C THR A 42 -1.05 -21.09 10.19
N MET A 43 -0.38 -21.95 10.98
CA MET A 43 -0.48 -21.90 12.44
C MET A 43 -0.01 -20.57 13.01
N VAL A 44 1.14 -20.07 12.53
CA VAL A 44 1.74 -18.81 12.99
C VAL A 44 0.92 -17.59 12.56
N MET A 45 0.40 -17.60 11.34
CA MET A 45 -0.48 -16.52 10.88
C MET A 45 -1.77 -16.44 11.71
N ASN A 46 -2.33 -17.59 12.11
CA ASN A 46 -3.54 -17.64 12.93
C ASN A 46 -3.28 -17.26 14.39
N SER A 47 -2.18 -17.70 14.98
CA SER A 47 -1.83 -17.33 16.37
C SER A 47 -1.31 -15.91 16.50
N GLN A 48 -0.73 -15.36 15.43
CA GLN A 48 -0.02 -14.09 15.42
C GLN A 48 1.17 -14.05 16.39
N GLU A 49 1.68 -15.22 16.77
CA GLU A 49 2.84 -15.34 17.65
C GLU A 49 4.04 -15.87 16.88
N THR A 50 5.19 -15.21 17.05
CA THR A 50 6.45 -15.71 16.51
C THR A 50 6.75 -17.11 17.06
N TYR A 51 7.01 -18.04 16.16
CA TYR A 51 7.29 -19.43 16.49
C TYR A 51 8.73 -19.80 16.13
N LEU A 52 9.42 -20.42 17.08
CA LEU A 52 10.77 -20.96 16.91
C LEU A 52 10.67 -22.47 17.05
N ALA A 53 11.13 -23.19 16.04
CA ALA A 53 11.13 -24.64 16.02
C ALA A 53 12.51 -25.18 15.66
N SER A 54 12.93 -26.26 16.32
CA SER A 54 14.20 -26.93 16.05
C SER A 54 14.12 -28.42 16.41
N GLY A 55 15.03 -29.21 15.84
CA GLY A 55 15.14 -30.64 16.13
C GLY A 55 13.91 -31.46 15.75
N GLU A 56 13.59 -32.50 16.53
CA GLU A 56 12.49 -33.43 16.22
C GLU A 56 11.12 -32.75 16.11
N GLY A 57 10.90 -31.63 16.80
CA GLY A 57 9.68 -30.85 16.73
C GLY A 57 9.40 -30.26 15.33
N LEU A 58 10.44 -30.08 14.52
CA LEU A 58 10.35 -29.52 13.17
C LEU A 58 10.07 -30.59 12.09
N ASN A 59 10.41 -31.86 12.35
CA ASN A 59 10.37 -32.95 11.35
C ASN A 59 8.99 -33.20 10.72
N ARG A 60 7.91 -32.77 11.37
CA ARG A 60 6.53 -32.90 10.86
C ARG A 60 6.11 -31.77 9.92
N PHE A 61 6.95 -30.77 9.71
CA PHE A 61 6.63 -29.59 8.91
C PHE A 61 7.45 -29.53 7.61
N PRO A 62 6.95 -28.86 6.55
CA PRO A 62 7.63 -28.77 5.27
C PRO A 62 9.10 -28.31 5.33
N PRO A 63 9.50 -27.34 6.19
CA PRO A 63 10.90 -26.89 6.22
C PRO A 63 11.92 -27.98 6.55
N ALA A 64 11.55 -28.98 7.37
CA ALA A 64 12.44 -30.11 7.64
C ALA A 64 12.69 -30.97 6.40
N GLN A 65 11.68 -31.10 5.54
CA GLN A 65 11.79 -31.84 4.27
C GLN A 65 12.73 -31.12 3.29
N GLU A 66 12.91 -29.81 3.46
CA GLU A 66 13.85 -28.98 2.71
C GLU A 66 15.25 -28.89 3.37
N GLY A 67 15.48 -29.63 4.45
CA GLY A 67 16.78 -29.71 5.12
C GLY A 67 16.99 -28.69 6.24
N ALA A 68 15.97 -27.92 6.64
CA ALA A 68 16.08 -27.04 7.80
C ALA A 68 16.13 -27.86 9.10
N THR A 69 17.07 -27.53 9.99
CA THR A 69 17.17 -28.10 11.33
C THR A 69 16.65 -27.15 12.41
N ALA A 70 16.52 -25.87 12.07
CA ALA A 70 15.84 -24.87 12.88
C ALA A 70 15.19 -23.80 11.99
N VAL A 71 14.04 -23.29 12.43
CA VAL A 71 13.29 -22.21 11.75
C VAL A 71 12.74 -21.20 12.75
N ILE A 72 12.60 -19.95 12.30
CA ILE A 72 11.77 -18.95 12.96
C ILE A 72 10.76 -18.43 11.93
N TYR A 73 9.51 -18.41 12.37
CA TYR A 73 8.36 -17.87 11.65
C TYR A 73 7.86 -16.68 12.46
N ALA A 74 7.89 -15.48 11.90
CA ALA A 74 7.39 -14.27 12.53
C ALA A 74 6.27 -13.68 11.66
N PRO A 75 5.03 -13.56 12.17
CA PRO A 75 3.91 -13.06 11.38
C PRO A 75 4.05 -11.57 11.14
N LEU A 76 3.73 -11.13 9.92
CA LEU A 76 3.58 -9.71 9.61
C LEU A 76 2.15 -9.33 9.94
N ALA A 77 1.91 -8.84 11.16
CA ALA A 77 0.56 -8.55 11.65
C ALA A 77 0.28 -7.05 11.75
N ILE A 78 -0.89 -6.64 11.28
CA ILE A 78 -1.40 -5.26 11.39
C ILE A 78 -2.86 -5.30 11.81
N HIS A 79 -3.22 -4.46 12.79
CA HIS A 79 -4.58 -4.35 13.31
C HIS A 79 -5.23 -5.71 13.68
N GLY A 80 -4.44 -6.66 14.20
CA GLY A 80 -4.93 -7.98 14.58
C GLY A 80 -5.19 -8.92 13.40
N GLN A 81 -4.60 -8.67 12.22
CA GLN A 81 -4.62 -9.56 11.07
C GLN A 81 -3.20 -9.77 10.52
N ALA A 82 -2.82 -11.02 10.27
CA ALA A 82 -1.59 -11.34 9.55
C ALA A 82 -1.76 -11.05 8.05
N ILE A 83 -0.89 -10.21 7.49
CA ILE A 83 -0.82 -9.89 6.05
C ILE A 83 0.31 -10.66 5.34
N GLY A 84 1.08 -11.44 6.10
CA GLY A 84 2.21 -12.20 5.61
C GLY A 84 3.04 -12.78 6.74
N LEU A 85 4.25 -13.20 6.41
CA LEU A 85 5.17 -13.90 7.29
C LEU A 85 6.62 -13.64 6.88
N LEU A 86 7.46 -13.35 7.88
CA LEU A 86 8.91 -13.43 7.77
C LEU A 86 9.39 -14.82 8.22
N TRP A 87 10.22 -15.43 7.39
CA TRP A 87 10.75 -16.78 7.61
C TRP A 87 12.27 -16.77 7.57
N VAL A 88 12.89 -17.47 8.52
CA VAL A 88 14.32 -17.77 8.48
C VAL A 88 14.56 -19.23 8.83
N ALA A 89 15.54 -19.84 8.16
CA ALA A 89 15.95 -21.21 8.40
C ALA A 89 17.46 -21.32 8.55
N ASN A 90 17.87 -22.31 9.36
CA ASN A 90 19.23 -22.80 9.48
C ASN A 90 19.24 -24.30 9.22
N THR A 91 20.31 -24.80 8.62
CA THR A 91 20.54 -26.24 8.38
C THR A 91 21.51 -26.86 9.39
N ARG A 92 22.27 -26.04 10.15
CA ARG A 92 23.32 -26.54 11.06
C ARG A 92 23.09 -26.28 12.54
N LEU A 93 22.78 -25.03 12.92
CA LEU A 93 22.72 -24.62 14.33
C LEU A 93 21.32 -24.12 14.70
N PRO A 94 20.83 -24.46 15.91
CA PRO A 94 19.60 -23.88 16.42
C PRO A 94 19.75 -22.37 16.62
N PHE A 95 18.62 -21.67 16.63
CA PHE A 95 18.60 -20.25 16.96
C PHE A 95 18.71 -20.04 18.47
N GLU A 96 19.38 -18.97 18.86
CA GLU A 96 19.38 -18.52 20.24
C GLU A 96 17.98 -18.02 20.64
N PRO A 97 17.57 -18.16 21.92
CA PRO A 97 16.22 -17.77 22.35
C PRO A 97 15.88 -16.30 22.05
N HIS A 98 16.86 -15.39 22.20
CA HIS A 98 16.70 -13.96 21.94
C HIS A 98 16.38 -13.62 20.48
N MET A 99 16.68 -14.54 19.55
CA MET A 99 16.39 -14.36 18.12
C MET A 99 14.89 -14.31 17.87
N LYS A 100 14.07 -14.96 18.72
CA LYS A 100 12.61 -14.85 18.63
C LYS A 100 12.16 -13.40 18.78
N ASP A 101 12.62 -12.71 19.83
CA ASP A 101 12.21 -11.32 20.12
C ASP A 101 12.70 -10.34 19.05
N LEU A 102 13.93 -10.54 18.55
CA LEU A 102 14.45 -9.77 17.43
C LEU A 102 13.61 -9.98 16.16
N MET A 103 13.27 -11.23 15.85
CA MET A 103 12.45 -11.55 14.67
C MET A 103 11.03 -10.99 14.77
N THR A 104 10.42 -11.02 15.96
CA THR A 104 9.13 -10.36 16.21
C THR A 104 9.23 -8.87 15.91
N THR A 105 10.24 -8.19 16.47
CA THR A 105 10.43 -6.75 16.27
C THR A 105 10.66 -6.39 14.80
N LEU A 106 11.44 -7.20 14.07
CA LEU A 106 11.65 -7.00 12.64
C LEU A 106 10.37 -7.24 11.82
N ALA A 107 9.57 -8.24 12.21
CA ALA A 107 8.29 -8.51 11.57
C ALA A 107 7.30 -7.38 11.79
N ASP A 108 7.25 -6.76 12.98
CA ASP A 108 6.40 -5.60 13.24
C ASP A 108 6.75 -4.41 12.32
N TYR A 109 8.04 -4.09 12.19
CA TYR A 109 8.48 -3.03 11.27
C TYR A 109 8.21 -3.36 9.81
N ALA A 110 8.45 -4.61 9.41
CA ALA A 110 8.19 -5.07 8.05
C ALA A 110 6.69 -5.04 7.72
N ALA A 111 5.81 -5.39 8.66
CA ALA A 111 4.38 -5.33 8.48
C ALA A 111 3.93 -3.89 8.18
N ILE A 112 4.41 -2.92 8.97
CA ILE A 112 4.13 -1.48 8.76
C ILE A 112 4.62 -1.04 7.37
N ALA A 113 5.83 -1.41 6.98
CA ALA A 113 6.39 -1.05 5.68
C ALA A 113 5.57 -1.64 4.51
N VAL A 114 5.17 -2.92 4.61
CA VAL A 114 4.36 -3.59 3.58
C VAL A 114 2.98 -2.96 3.48
N ALA A 115 2.30 -2.70 4.59
CA ALA A 115 0.99 -2.06 4.56
C ALA A 115 1.05 -0.64 4.00
N ASN A 116 2.07 0.14 4.36
CA ASN A 116 2.27 1.47 3.79
C ASN A 116 2.52 1.40 2.28
N ALA A 117 3.31 0.44 1.81
CA ALA A 117 3.55 0.24 0.38
C ALA A 117 2.27 -0.15 -0.37
N ARG A 118 1.45 -1.05 0.20
CA ARG A 118 0.14 -1.42 -0.37
C ARG A 118 -0.81 -0.23 -0.43
N LEU A 119 -0.94 0.50 0.68
CA LEU A 119 -1.78 1.69 0.75
C LEU A 119 -1.38 2.73 -0.31
N PHE A 120 -0.07 2.97 -0.44
CA PHE A 120 0.47 3.87 -1.45
C PHE A 120 0.16 3.39 -2.88
N ALA A 121 0.36 2.11 -3.18
CA ALA A 121 0.03 1.53 -4.49
C ALA A 121 -1.46 1.69 -4.82
N THR A 122 -2.36 1.43 -3.86
CA THR A 122 -3.80 1.64 -4.03
C THR A 122 -4.14 3.11 -4.28
N MET A 123 -3.52 4.03 -3.54
CA MET A 123 -3.69 5.48 -3.77
C MET A 123 -3.25 5.88 -5.17
N GLN A 124 -2.10 5.37 -5.63
CA GLN A 124 -1.58 5.65 -6.97
C GLN A 124 -2.50 5.13 -8.09
N GLN A 125 -3.01 3.90 -7.95
CA GLN A 125 -3.98 3.33 -8.90
C GLN A 125 -5.26 4.16 -8.98
N ARG A 126 -5.81 4.58 -7.82
CA ARG A 126 -7.01 5.44 -7.78
C ARG A 126 -6.75 6.79 -8.44
N SER A 127 -5.59 7.41 -8.20
CA SER A 127 -5.19 8.66 -8.84
C SER A 127 -5.16 8.51 -10.37
N GLN A 128 -4.53 7.45 -10.88
CA GLN A 128 -4.48 7.18 -12.32
C GLN A 128 -5.86 6.95 -12.93
N GLN A 129 -6.74 6.27 -12.22
CA GLN A 129 -8.12 6.04 -12.68
C GLN A 129 -8.91 7.35 -12.76
N LEU A 130 -8.78 8.23 -11.77
CA LEU A 130 -9.40 9.56 -11.79
C LEU A 130 -8.85 10.42 -12.93
N GLU A 131 -7.55 10.36 -13.21
CA GLU A 131 -6.94 11.07 -14.35
C GLU A 131 -7.46 10.58 -15.70
N MET A 132 -7.70 9.27 -15.86
CA MET A 132 -8.30 8.72 -17.07
C MET A 132 -9.74 9.21 -17.24
N ILE A 133 -10.56 9.15 -16.19
CA ILE A 133 -11.95 9.63 -16.22
C ILE A 133 -12.01 11.13 -16.53
N ASN A 134 -11.15 11.93 -15.90
CA ASN A 134 -11.11 13.39 -16.14
C ASN A 134 -10.70 13.70 -17.59
N ARG A 135 -9.71 12.99 -18.15
CA ARG A 135 -9.37 13.12 -19.58
C ARG A 135 -10.54 12.78 -20.50
N GLN A 136 -11.24 11.68 -20.22
CA GLN A 136 -12.41 11.29 -21.01
C GLN A 136 -13.51 12.36 -20.96
N LEU A 137 -13.82 12.91 -19.79
CA LEU A 137 -14.79 14.00 -19.64
C LEU A 137 -14.35 15.27 -20.38
N GLN A 138 -13.05 15.58 -20.42
CA GLN A 138 -12.53 16.71 -21.19
C GLN A 138 -12.61 16.49 -22.70
N GLU A 139 -12.41 15.26 -23.17
CA GLU A 139 -12.57 14.88 -24.58
C GLU A 139 -14.03 14.93 -25.01
N GLU A 140 -14.95 14.42 -24.18
CA GLU A 140 -16.40 14.53 -24.38
C GLU A 140 -16.87 15.99 -24.31
N GLY A 141 -16.37 16.77 -23.36
CA GLY A 141 -16.65 18.20 -23.21
C GLY A 141 -16.08 19.08 -24.34
N ARG A 142 -15.04 18.64 -25.05
CA ARG A 142 -14.53 19.32 -26.26
C ARG A 142 -15.41 19.10 -27.49
N GLY A 143 -16.28 18.08 -27.49
CA GLY A 143 -17.29 17.86 -28.53
C GLY A 143 -18.56 18.68 -28.34
N ALA A 144 -18.81 19.18 -27.12
CA ALA A 144 -19.90 20.10 -26.84
C ALA A 144 -19.41 21.53 -27.07
N ALA A 145 -19.83 22.14 -28.18
CA ALA A 145 -19.81 23.59 -28.30
C ALA A 145 -20.44 24.21 -27.03
N PRO A 146 -19.91 25.33 -26.50
CA PRO A 146 -20.53 25.99 -25.36
C PRO A 146 -22.01 26.21 -25.68
N PRO A 147 -22.95 25.92 -24.75
CA PRO A 147 -24.36 26.14 -25.01
C PRO A 147 -24.57 27.61 -25.36
N THR A 148 -24.73 27.88 -26.65
CA THR A 148 -25.21 29.14 -27.16
C THR A 148 -26.70 29.16 -26.86
N GLY A 149 -27.09 29.96 -25.87
CA GLY A 149 -28.48 30.31 -25.64
C GLY A 149 -29.04 29.74 -24.34
N GLU A 150 -29.15 30.65 -23.37
CA GLU A 150 -30.38 30.96 -22.64
C GLU A 150 -31.02 29.90 -21.72
N GLU A 151 -31.04 30.30 -20.44
CA GLU A 151 -31.98 29.91 -19.37
C GLU A 151 -31.77 28.55 -18.65
N GLY A 152 -31.21 28.61 -17.43
CA GLY A 152 -31.50 27.65 -16.35
C GLY A 152 -30.32 26.95 -15.64
N GLY A 153 -29.10 26.97 -16.20
CA GLY A 153 -27.99 26.16 -15.66
C GLY A 153 -27.05 26.84 -14.64
N GLY A 154 -26.97 28.17 -14.64
CA GLY A 154 -25.92 28.92 -13.91
C GLY A 154 -25.95 28.72 -12.39
N ASP A 155 -27.13 28.70 -11.79
CA ASP A 155 -27.28 28.55 -10.34
C ASP A 155 -26.86 27.15 -9.86
N GLN A 156 -27.15 26.12 -10.65
CA GLN A 156 -26.82 24.73 -10.31
C GLN A 156 -25.31 24.47 -10.39
N TYR A 157 -24.62 25.06 -11.36
CA TYR A 157 -23.15 25.03 -11.41
C TYR A 157 -22.52 25.85 -10.28
N ARG A 158 -23.07 27.02 -9.95
CA ARG A 158 -22.58 27.88 -8.88
C ARG A 158 -22.71 27.23 -7.50
N GLU A 159 -23.84 26.56 -7.22
CA GLU A 159 -24.05 25.81 -5.99
C GLU A 159 -23.07 24.63 -5.86
N LEU A 160 -22.83 23.89 -6.94
CA LEU A 160 -21.82 22.82 -6.99
C LEU A 160 -20.41 23.35 -6.71
N VAL A 161 -20.05 24.50 -7.26
CA VAL A 161 -18.74 25.14 -7.00
C VAL A 161 -18.60 25.58 -5.55
N GLU A 162 -19.63 26.22 -4.99
CA GLU A 162 -19.65 26.67 -3.59
C GLU A 162 -19.58 25.49 -2.60
N GLN A 163 -20.15 24.34 -2.94
CA GLN A 163 -20.07 23.11 -2.12
C GLN A 163 -18.72 22.38 -2.24
N LEU A 164 -18.09 22.40 -3.42
CA LEU A 164 -16.83 21.69 -3.67
C LEU A 164 -15.59 22.48 -3.25
N ARG A 165 -15.66 23.82 -3.21
CA ARG A 165 -14.52 24.67 -2.85
C ARG A 165 -13.99 24.39 -1.42
N PRO A 166 -14.82 24.32 -0.36
CA PRO A 166 -14.33 24.06 0.99
C PRO A 166 -13.52 22.75 1.13
N PRO A 167 -14.02 21.57 0.71
CA PRO A 167 -13.27 20.32 0.87
C PRO A 167 -11.98 20.29 0.03
N LEU A 168 -11.95 20.92 -1.15
CA LEU A 168 -10.74 21.01 -1.95
C LEU A 168 -9.68 21.94 -1.33
N THR A 169 -10.10 23.04 -0.73
CA THR A 169 -9.20 23.96 -0.03
C THR A 169 -8.58 23.30 1.20
N GLU A 170 -9.36 22.50 1.93
CA GLU A 170 -8.88 21.71 3.07
C GLU A 170 -7.87 20.66 2.64
N LEU A 171 -8.15 19.91 1.56
CA LEU A 171 -7.20 18.95 0.98
C LEU A 171 -5.90 19.62 0.53
N LEU A 172 -5.96 20.83 -0.02
CA LEU A 172 -4.77 21.61 -0.37
C LEU A 172 -3.95 21.98 0.86
N GLY A 173 -4.62 22.41 1.93
CA GLY A 173 -3.99 22.69 3.22
C GLY A 173 -3.26 21.48 3.77
N ASN A 174 -3.92 20.32 3.78
CA ASN A 174 -3.34 19.07 4.26
C ASN A 174 -2.10 18.66 3.44
N MET A 175 -2.15 18.79 2.12
CA MET A 175 -0.98 18.49 1.28
C MET A 175 0.18 19.47 1.49
N ASN A 176 -0.12 20.73 1.79
CA ASN A 176 0.92 21.70 2.15
C ASN A 176 1.62 21.31 3.46
N LEU A 177 0.90 20.81 4.47
CA LEU A 177 1.51 20.33 5.72
C LEU A 177 2.51 19.18 5.49
N PHE A 178 2.20 18.29 4.55
CA PHE A 178 3.12 17.22 4.14
C PHE A 178 4.33 17.76 3.37
N ARG A 179 4.13 18.79 2.53
CA ARG A 179 5.18 19.38 1.70
C ARG A 179 6.14 20.27 2.50
N THR A 180 5.64 21.00 3.49
CA THR A 180 6.45 21.89 4.35
C THR A 180 7.25 21.13 5.40
N GLY A 181 6.99 19.83 5.57
CA GLY A 181 7.68 18.98 6.54
C GLY A 181 7.16 19.13 7.98
N GLU A 182 6.04 19.83 8.18
CA GLU A 182 5.38 19.98 9.48
C GLU A 182 4.87 18.65 10.05
N MET A 183 4.59 17.67 9.17
CA MET A 183 4.26 16.28 9.53
C MET A 183 5.50 15.35 9.62
N GLY A 184 6.71 15.89 9.56
CA GLY A 184 7.97 15.15 9.51
C GLY A 184 8.52 14.93 8.10
N PRO A 185 9.79 14.50 7.96
CA PRO A 185 10.44 14.37 6.66
C PRO A 185 9.89 13.17 5.87
N LEU A 186 9.40 13.45 4.66
CA LEU A 186 8.97 12.42 3.72
C LEU A 186 10.17 11.82 2.97
N PRO A 187 10.16 10.51 2.66
CA PRO A 187 11.07 9.92 1.69
C PRO A 187 11.02 10.65 0.34
N PRO A 188 12.13 10.78 -0.39
CA PRO A 188 12.17 11.53 -1.66
C PRO A 188 11.14 11.05 -2.70
N SER A 189 10.86 9.75 -2.74
CA SER A 189 9.83 9.15 -3.61
C SER A 189 8.41 9.62 -3.27
N HIS A 190 8.10 9.81 -1.98
CA HIS A 190 6.80 10.30 -1.52
C HIS A 190 6.68 11.82 -1.69
N GLN A 191 7.78 12.56 -1.54
CA GLN A 191 7.80 14.00 -1.76
C GLN A 191 7.43 14.36 -3.20
N ALA A 192 7.98 13.62 -4.18
CA ALA A 192 7.63 13.79 -5.59
C ALA A 192 6.14 13.53 -5.86
N ALA A 193 5.53 12.55 -5.20
CA ALA A 193 4.11 12.25 -5.34
C ALA A 193 3.22 13.34 -4.72
N VAL A 194 3.56 13.81 -3.52
CA VAL A 194 2.85 14.93 -2.85
C VAL A 194 2.94 16.20 -3.70
N ASP A 195 4.08 16.47 -4.32
CA ASP A 195 4.25 17.61 -5.22
C ASP A 195 3.38 17.51 -6.48
N VAL A 196 3.20 16.31 -7.04
CA VAL A 196 2.29 16.08 -8.18
C VAL A 196 0.85 16.31 -7.75
N MET A 197 0.42 15.69 -6.64
CA MET A 197 -0.95 15.83 -6.14
C MET A 197 -1.28 17.30 -5.80
N HIS A 198 -0.35 18.02 -5.17
CA HIS A 198 -0.49 19.45 -4.88
C HIS A 198 -0.76 20.26 -6.15
N ARG A 199 0.08 20.09 -7.20
CA ARG A 199 -0.12 20.79 -8.48
C ARG A 199 -1.45 20.45 -9.14
N GLN A 200 -1.89 19.20 -9.06
CA GLN A 200 -3.19 18.78 -9.62
C GLN A 200 -4.36 19.43 -8.88
N LEU A 201 -4.29 19.50 -7.55
CA LEU A 201 -5.34 20.06 -6.73
C LEU A 201 -5.42 21.59 -6.90
N GLU A 202 -4.28 22.27 -7.02
CA GLU A 202 -4.24 23.69 -7.43
C GLU A 202 -4.89 23.90 -8.80
N SER A 203 -4.62 23.02 -9.77
CA SER A 203 -5.20 23.13 -11.10
C SER A 203 -6.72 22.87 -11.10
N LEU A 204 -7.21 21.97 -10.24
CA LEU A 204 -8.66 21.71 -10.06
C LEU A 204 -9.36 22.91 -9.43
N ILE A 205 -8.77 23.51 -8.40
CA ILE A 205 -9.30 24.74 -7.77
C ILE A 205 -9.34 25.86 -8.81
N SER A 206 -8.27 26.04 -9.60
CA SER A 206 -8.23 27.05 -10.66
C SER A 206 -9.25 26.81 -11.78
N LEU A 207 -9.48 25.55 -12.18
CA LEU A 207 -10.51 25.19 -13.15
C LEU A 207 -11.92 25.51 -12.62
N ILE A 208 -12.20 25.12 -11.38
CA ILE A 208 -13.45 25.46 -10.69
C ILE A 208 -13.65 26.97 -10.63
N ASP A 209 -12.61 27.72 -10.29
CA ASP A 209 -12.65 29.19 -10.26
C ASP A 209 -12.91 29.80 -11.65
N SER A 210 -12.44 29.16 -12.73
CA SER A 210 -12.69 29.61 -14.10
C SER A 210 -14.07 29.25 -14.68
N LEU A 211 -14.77 28.29 -14.05
CA LEU A 211 -16.13 27.88 -14.45
C LEU A 211 -17.20 28.83 -13.93
N VAL A 212 -16.88 29.65 -12.93
CA VAL A 212 -17.72 30.76 -12.48
C VAL A 212 -17.28 32.02 -13.24
N PRO A 213 -18.07 32.53 -14.20
CA PRO A 213 -17.73 33.80 -14.83
C PRO A 213 -17.64 34.89 -13.76
N PRO A 214 -16.69 35.84 -13.88
CA PRO A 214 -16.61 36.95 -12.95
C PRO A 214 -17.97 37.64 -12.91
N ASP A 215 -18.44 37.94 -11.70
CA ASP A 215 -19.68 38.67 -11.46
C ASP A 215 -19.60 39.96 -12.29
N THR A 216 -20.26 39.99 -13.45
CA THR A 216 -20.53 41.24 -14.16
C THR A 216 -21.66 41.93 -13.42
N GLY A 217 -21.36 42.34 -12.18
CA GLY A 217 -22.18 43.27 -11.42
C GLY A 217 -22.19 44.59 -12.20
N GLY A 218 -23.32 44.82 -12.86
CA GLY A 218 -23.63 46.08 -13.50
C GLY A 218 -23.57 47.25 -12.51
N LEU A 219 -23.18 48.39 -13.09
CA LEU A 219 -23.27 49.78 -12.64
C LEU A 219 -24.31 50.09 -11.56
#